data_AF-A0A1G9R6U9-F1
#
_entry.id   AF-A0A1G9R6U9-F1
#
_cell.length_a   1.000
_cell.length_b   1.000
_cell.length_c   1.000
_cell.angle_alpha   90.00
_cell.angle_beta   90.00
_cell.angle_gamma   90.00
#
_symmetry.space_group_name_H-M   'P 1'
#
loop_
_entity.id
_entity.type
_entity.pdbx_description
1 polymer ?
#
loop_
_entity_poly.entity_id
_entity_poly.type
_entity_poly.pdbx_seq_one_letter_code
_entity_poly.pdbx_strand_id
1 'polypeptide(L)'
;MIRPRPRRPFPFLLLVLLVLVVGIALLYLPDYGSPDSTTPPADSLATDTPVTSALDSTAALPIDTATGLVVAEHYPLVKATCTACHGGQLVAQNRASREGWLQMIRWMQRTQGLWDLGPNEDAILDYLATHYAPQEGGRRAPLTDIEWYELNE
;
A
#
# COMPACT_ATOMS: atom_id res chain seq x y z
N MET A 1 -41.61 45.56 15.76
CA MET A 1 -42.09 44.17 15.91
C MET A 1 -41.59 43.35 14.73
N ILE A 2 -40.65 42.42 14.96
CA ILE A 2 -40.06 41.55 13.94
C ILE A 2 -40.71 40.18 14.07
N ARG A 3 -41.49 39.75 13.07
CA ARG A 3 -42.05 38.39 13.04
C ARG A 3 -40.99 37.42 12.49
N PRO A 4 -40.67 36.30 13.18
CA PRO A 4 -39.72 35.32 12.65
C PRO A 4 -40.31 34.61 11.43
N ARG A 5 -39.51 34.47 10.36
CA ARG A 5 -39.89 33.68 9.18
C ARG A 5 -39.75 32.17 9.49
N PRO A 6 -40.73 31.32 9.17
CA PRO A 6 -40.61 29.89 9.39
C PRO A 6 -39.57 29.29 8.42
N ARG A 7 -38.59 28.55 8.97
CA ARG A 7 -37.64 27.76 8.18
C ARG A 7 -38.41 26.63 7.50
N ARG A 8 -38.55 26.69 6.17
CA ARG A 8 -39.22 25.64 5.39
C ARG A 8 -38.31 24.40 5.34
N PRO A 9 -38.76 23.20 5.73
CA PRO A 9 -37.98 21.95 5.64
C PRO A 9 -37.79 21.43 4.19
N PHE A 10 -38.24 22.21 3.21
CA PHE A 10 -38.23 21.90 1.79
C PHE A 10 -36.86 21.53 1.17
N PRO A 11 -35.70 22.09 1.55
CA PRO A 11 -34.45 21.74 0.88
C PRO A 11 -33.94 20.35 1.28
N PHE A 12 -34.26 19.88 2.50
CA PHE A 12 -33.80 18.59 2.99
C PHE A 12 -34.58 17.43 2.34
N LEU A 13 -35.90 17.54 2.23
CA LEU A 13 -36.72 16.52 1.58
C LEU A 13 -36.36 16.35 0.10
N LEU A 14 -36.08 17.46 -0.60
CA LEU A 14 -35.71 17.44 -2.01
C LEU A 14 -34.33 16.81 -2.23
N LEU A 15 -33.39 17.05 -1.32
CA LEU A 15 -32.06 16.44 -1.35
C LEU A 15 -32.12 14.93 -1.06
N VAL A 16 -32.95 14.50 -0.09
CA VAL A 16 -33.17 13.07 0.19
C VAL A 16 -33.82 12.35 -0.98
N LEU A 17 -34.81 12.98 -1.64
CA LEU A 17 -35.44 12.44 -2.84
C LEU A 17 -34.45 12.31 -4.01
N LEU A 18 -33.58 13.31 -4.21
CA LEU A 18 -32.56 13.28 -5.26
C LEU A 18 -31.58 12.12 -5.06
N VAL A 19 -31.10 11.90 -3.84
CA VAL A 19 -30.19 10.79 -3.51
C VAL A 19 -30.86 9.43 -3.73
N LEU A 20 -32.13 9.28 -3.34
CA LEU A 20 -32.89 8.05 -3.57
C LEU A 20 -33.09 7.76 -5.06
N VAL A 21 -33.45 8.77 -5.87
CA VAL A 21 -33.67 8.60 -7.30
C VAL A 21 -32.36 8.25 -8.03
N VAL A 22 -31.24 8.90 -7.69
CA VAL A 22 -29.93 8.59 -8.28
C VAL A 22 -29.44 7.20 -7.87
N GLY A 23 -29.60 6.83 -6.60
CA GLY A 23 -29.25 5.49 -6.11
C GLY A 23 -30.05 4.39 -6.80
N ILE A 24 -31.37 4.59 -6.97
CA ILE A 24 -32.23 3.64 -7.70
C ILE A 24 -31.83 3.60 -9.18
N ALA A 25 -31.54 4.74 -9.82
CA ALA A 25 -31.09 4.77 -11.21
C ALA A 25 -29.78 4.00 -11.44
N LEU A 26 -28.82 4.08 -10.50
CA LEU A 26 -27.58 3.30 -10.55
C LEU A 26 -27.82 1.77 -10.51
N LEU A 27 -28.91 1.31 -9.88
CA LEU A 27 -29.28 -0.11 -9.86
C LEU A 27 -29.89 -0.61 -11.18
N TYR A 28 -30.37 0.31 -12.02
CA TYR A 28 -31.04 0.00 -13.29
C TYR A 28 -30.23 0.45 -14.52
N LEU A 29 -29.05 1.05 -14.34
CA LEU A 29 -28.17 1.32 -15.46
C LEU A 29 -27.57 -0.02 -15.94
N PRO A 30 -27.72 -0.39 -17.22
CA PRO A 30 -26.98 -1.50 -17.79
C PRO A 30 -25.49 -1.22 -17.63
N ASP A 31 -24.70 -2.26 -17.35
CA ASP A 31 -23.24 -2.20 -17.28
C ASP A 31 -22.73 -1.67 -18.63
N TYR A 32 -22.47 -0.36 -18.69
CA TYR A 32 -21.76 0.26 -19.80
C TYR A 32 -20.32 -0.16 -19.64
N GLY A 33 -20.08 -1.41 -20.04
CA GLY A 33 -18.80 -2.09 -20.00
C GLY A 33 -17.71 -1.19 -20.56
N SER A 34 -16.56 -1.26 -19.89
CA SER A 34 -15.31 -0.66 -20.34
C SER A 34 -15.14 -0.86 -21.86
N PRO A 35 -14.74 0.17 -22.62
CA PRO A 35 -14.38 -0.05 -24.01
C PRO A 35 -13.26 -1.10 -24.06
N ASP A 36 -13.56 -2.23 -24.71
CA ASP A 36 -12.63 -3.32 -24.94
C ASP A 36 -11.29 -2.75 -25.42
N SER A 37 -10.27 -2.91 -24.58
CA SER A 37 -8.90 -2.67 -24.97
C SER A 37 -8.57 -3.74 -26.01
N THR A 38 -8.71 -3.34 -27.28
CA THR A 38 -8.28 -4.09 -28.44
C THR A 38 -6.85 -4.55 -28.21
N THR A 39 -6.70 -5.85 -27.96
CA THR A 39 -5.42 -6.54 -27.88
C THR A 39 -4.86 -6.64 -29.30
N PRO A 40 -3.69 -6.04 -29.61
CA PRO A 40 -3.00 -6.36 -30.85
C PRO A 40 -2.36 -7.75 -30.75
N PRO A 41 -2.19 -8.46 -31.88
CA PRO A 41 -1.78 -9.85 -31.88
C PRO A 41 -0.34 -10.01 -31.40
N ALA A 42 -0.13 -11.08 -30.64
CA ALA A 42 1.18 -11.62 -30.34
C ALA A 42 1.84 -12.09 -31.63
N ASP A 43 2.90 -11.40 -32.03
CA ASP A 43 3.98 -11.95 -32.86
C ASP A 43 5.25 -11.12 -32.64
N SER A 44 6.13 -11.60 -31.78
CA SER A 44 7.57 -11.45 -31.98
C SER A 44 8.27 -12.64 -31.37
N LEU A 45 8.73 -13.51 -32.27
CA LEU A 45 9.66 -14.59 -31.99
C LEU A 45 10.97 -14.02 -31.42
N ALA A 46 11.47 -14.73 -30.42
CA ALA A 46 12.87 -15.01 -30.09
C ALA A 46 13.94 -14.02 -30.58
N THR A 47 14.66 -13.44 -29.62
CA THR A 47 16.09 -13.19 -29.77
C THR A 47 16.80 -13.82 -28.59
N ASP A 48 17.42 -14.98 -28.83
CA ASP A 48 18.49 -15.51 -28.00
C ASP A 48 19.57 -14.44 -27.86
N THR A 49 19.85 -14.01 -26.63
CA THR A 49 21.10 -13.33 -26.31
C THR A 49 21.61 -13.79 -24.95
N PRO A 50 22.94 -13.94 -24.81
CA PRO A 50 23.54 -14.80 -23.81
C PRO A 50 23.53 -14.19 -22.41
N VAL A 51 23.37 -15.08 -21.44
CA VAL A 51 23.52 -14.84 -20.01
C VAL A 51 24.99 -14.57 -19.70
N THR A 52 25.40 -13.31 -19.62
CA THR A 52 26.58 -12.86 -18.86
C THR A 52 26.49 -11.37 -18.62
N SER A 53 26.13 -10.96 -17.40
CA SER A 53 26.94 -9.99 -16.62
C SER A 53 26.28 -9.77 -15.26
N ALA A 54 26.47 -10.72 -14.35
CA ALA A 54 26.48 -10.40 -12.93
C ALA A 54 27.77 -9.59 -12.70
N LEU A 55 27.65 -8.27 -12.55
CA LEU A 55 28.59 -7.31 -11.92
C LEU A 55 28.13 -5.87 -12.26
N ASP A 56 26.86 -5.54 -12.02
CA ASP A 56 26.44 -4.14 -11.86
C ASP A 56 25.21 -4.06 -10.95
N SER A 57 25.42 -4.30 -9.66
CA SER A 57 24.38 -4.17 -8.63
C SER A 57 24.25 -2.72 -8.14
N THR A 58 24.13 -1.78 -9.08
CA THR A 58 23.77 -0.37 -8.81
C THR A 58 22.49 0.06 -9.52
N ALA A 59 21.77 -0.87 -10.17
CA ALA A 59 20.43 -0.60 -10.66
C ALA A 59 19.44 -0.70 -9.48
N ALA A 60 18.76 0.41 -9.18
CA ALA A 60 17.66 0.39 -8.21
C ALA A 60 16.57 -0.57 -8.71
N LEU A 61 16.19 -1.53 -7.86
CA LEU A 61 15.12 -2.46 -8.17
C LEU A 61 13.78 -1.72 -8.33
N PRO A 62 12.89 -2.18 -9.23
CA PRO A 62 11.59 -1.55 -9.43
C PRO A 62 10.73 -1.59 -8.16
N ILE A 63 9.91 -0.57 -7.96
CA ILE A 63 8.94 -0.49 -6.85
C ILE A 63 7.53 -0.68 -7.41
N ASP A 64 6.74 -1.56 -6.81
CA ASP A 64 5.32 -1.68 -7.13
C ASP A 64 4.56 -0.45 -6.60
N THR A 65 3.99 0.33 -7.52
CA THR A 65 3.30 1.58 -7.19
C THR A 65 2.06 1.37 -6.33
N ALA A 66 1.45 0.18 -6.36
CA ALA A 66 0.28 -0.13 -5.54
C ALA A 66 0.63 -0.40 -4.07
N THR A 67 1.79 -0.99 -3.81
CA THR A 67 2.18 -1.44 -2.46
C THR A 67 3.35 -0.66 -1.85
N GLY A 68 4.14 0.04 -2.66
CA GLY A 68 5.41 0.65 -2.24
C GLY A 68 6.52 -0.38 -1.98
N LEU A 69 6.31 -1.64 -2.35
CA LEU A 69 7.27 -2.72 -2.10
C LEU A 69 8.25 -2.92 -3.27
N VAL A 70 9.48 -3.34 -2.97
CA VAL A 70 10.50 -3.68 -3.97
C VAL A 70 10.08 -4.93 -4.75
N VAL A 71 10.06 -4.87 -6.06
CA VAL A 71 9.73 -6.03 -6.91
C VAL A 71 11.01 -6.85 -7.12
N ALA A 72 11.17 -7.87 -6.28
CA ALA A 72 12.32 -8.78 -6.25
C ALA A 72 11.89 -10.25 -6.07
N GLU A 73 12.86 -11.14 -5.84
CA GLU A 73 12.57 -12.53 -5.47
C GLU A 73 11.64 -12.60 -4.24
N HIS A 74 10.68 -13.53 -4.23
CA HIS A 74 9.64 -13.67 -3.20
C HIS A 74 8.66 -12.49 -3.02
N TYR A 75 8.78 -11.38 -3.77
CA TYR A 75 7.84 -10.26 -3.71
C TYR A 75 6.35 -10.68 -3.84
N PRO A 76 5.93 -11.54 -4.79
CA PRO A 76 4.53 -11.93 -4.90
C PRO A 76 3.98 -12.63 -3.64
N LEU A 77 4.83 -13.42 -2.98
CA LEU A 77 4.50 -14.09 -1.73
C LEU A 77 4.36 -13.09 -0.58
N VAL A 78 5.28 -12.14 -0.47
CA VAL A 78 5.21 -11.07 0.54
C VAL A 78 4.02 -10.14 0.30
N LYS A 79 3.74 -9.78 -0.96
CA LYS A 79 2.55 -9.01 -1.33
C LYS A 79 1.29 -9.72 -0.85
N ALA A 80 1.10 -10.99 -1.24
CA ALA A 80 -0.09 -11.74 -0.87
C ALA A 80 -0.27 -11.88 0.65
N THR A 81 0.83 -12.05 1.39
CA THR A 81 0.79 -12.29 2.85
C THR A 81 0.69 -11.00 3.65
N CYS A 82 1.58 -10.04 3.40
CA CYS A 82 1.77 -8.86 4.25
C CYS A 82 0.86 -7.69 3.88
N THR A 83 0.09 -7.78 2.78
CA THR A 83 -0.93 -6.78 2.43
C THR A 83 -2.36 -7.30 2.57
N ALA A 84 -2.56 -8.46 3.21
CA ALA A 84 -3.89 -9.05 3.39
C ALA A 84 -4.76 -8.28 4.39
N CYS A 85 -4.15 -7.54 5.32
CA CYS A 85 -4.87 -6.83 6.39
C CYS A 85 -4.71 -5.30 6.35
N HIS A 86 -3.66 -4.78 5.70
CA HIS A 86 -3.39 -3.35 5.57
C HIS A 86 -2.58 -3.05 4.29
N GLY A 87 -2.44 -1.78 3.92
CA GLY A 87 -1.63 -1.39 2.77
C GLY A 87 -0.15 -1.75 2.91
N GLY A 88 0.52 -2.02 1.78
CA GLY A 88 1.94 -2.38 1.74
C GLY A 88 2.88 -1.27 2.24
N GLN A 89 2.42 -0.01 2.21
CA GLN A 89 3.19 1.13 2.70
C GLN A 89 3.60 0.97 4.18
N LEU A 90 2.76 0.33 5.00
CA LEU A 90 3.08 0.06 6.40
C LEU A 90 4.29 -0.89 6.51
N VAL A 91 4.42 -1.85 5.61
CA VAL A 91 5.59 -2.72 5.56
C VAL A 91 6.80 -1.94 5.04
N ALA A 92 6.62 -1.20 3.95
CA ALA A 92 7.68 -0.46 3.26
C ALA A 92 8.34 0.63 4.11
N GLN A 93 7.62 1.20 5.09
CA GLN A 93 8.16 2.23 5.99
C GLN A 93 8.90 1.67 7.22
N ASN A 94 8.78 0.37 7.50
CA ASN A 94 9.42 -0.26 8.64
C ASN A 94 10.81 -0.78 8.28
N ARG A 95 11.70 -0.83 9.28
CA ARG A 95 13.06 -1.37 9.14
C ARG A 95 13.36 -2.24 10.34
N ALA A 96 13.81 -3.46 10.10
CA ALA A 96 14.15 -4.40 11.17
C ALA A 96 15.18 -5.42 10.67
N SER A 97 15.98 -5.97 11.58
CA SER A 97 16.79 -7.15 11.27
C SER A 97 15.89 -8.35 10.97
N ARG A 98 16.44 -9.44 10.41
CA ARG A 98 15.68 -10.68 10.20
C ARG A 98 14.98 -11.15 11.47
N GLU A 99 15.69 -11.11 12.61
CA GLU A 99 15.12 -11.45 13.91
C GLU A 99 14.02 -10.47 14.34
N GLY A 100 14.20 -9.17 14.09
CA GLY A 100 13.16 -8.18 14.35
C GLY A 100 11.89 -8.40 13.53
N TRP A 101 12.03 -8.75 12.24
CA TRP A 101 10.90 -9.13 11.38
C TRP A 101 10.21 -10.40 11.88
N LEU A 102 10.98 -11.42 12.28
CA LEU A 102 10.43 -12.64 12.88
C LEU A 102 9.62 -12.33 14.15
N GLN A 103 10.15 -11.50 15.05
CA GLN A 103 9.43 -11.10 16.26
C GLN A 103 8.14 -10.36 15.94
N MET A 104 8.15 -9.49 14.92
CA MET A 104 6.96 -8.78 14.48
C MET A 104 5.91 -9.72 13.86
N ILE A 105 6.33 -10.68 13.03
CA ILE A 105 5.45 -11.75 12.52
C ILE A 105 4.84 -12.54 13.67
N ARG A 106 5.63 -12.98 14.64
CA ARG A 106 5.15 -13.68 15.83
C ARG A 106 4.19 -12.84 16.67
N TRP A 107 4.37 -11.52 16.71
CA TRP A 107 3.42 -10.61 17.35
C TRP A 107 2.10 -10.53 16.55
N MET A 108 2.16 -10.39 15.23
CA MET A 108 0.97 -10.38 14.37
C MET A 108 0.19 -11.70 14.46
N GLN A 109 0.88 -12.83 14.52
CA GLN A 109 0.24 -14.14 14.68
C GLN A 109 -0.50 -14.25 16.03
N ARG A 110 0.11 -13.78 17.12
CA ARG A 110 -0.50 -13.84 18.46
C ARG A 110 -1.62 -12.83 18.68
N THR A 111 -1.55 -11.66 18.05
CA THR A 111 -2.43 -10.52 18.41
C THR A 111 -3.34 -10.06 17.28
N GLN A 112 -2.93 -10.20 16.03
CA GLN A 112 -3.65 -9.72 14.85
C GLN A 112 -4.27 -10.85 14.02
N GLY A 113 -4.03 -12.11 14.40
CA GLY A 113 -4.58 -13.28 13.70
C GLY A 113 -3.89 -13.59 12.37
N LEU A 114 -2.62 -13.16 12.19
CA LEU A 114 -1.82 -13.65 11.07
C LEU A 114 -1.71 -15.18 11.18
N TRP A 115 -1.97 -15.89 10.09
CA TRP A 115 -1.91 -17.35 10.06
C TRP A 115 -0.47 -17.86 10.15
N ASP A 116 -0.31 -19.17 10.35
CA ASP A 116 0.99 -19.82 10.26
C ASP A 116 1.51 -19.74 8.81
N LEU A 117 2.71 -19.17 8.65
CA LEU A 117 3.34 -18.99 7.35
C LEU A 117 3.94 -20.31 6.82
N GLY A 118 4.15 -21.30 7.69
CA GLY A 118 4.65 -22.61 7.31
C GLY A 118 5.96 -22.54 6.50
N PRO A 119 6.10 -23.33 5.41
CA PRO A 119 7.32 -23.34 4.60
C PRO A 119 7.67 -22.01 3.93
N ASN A 120 6.75 -21.05 3.88
CA ASN A 120 6.96 -19.74 3.25
C ASN A 120 7.65 -18.74 4.19
N GLU A 121 7.77 -19.04 5.49
CA GLU A 121 8.29 -18.09 6.48
C GLU A 121 9.70 -17.61 6.14
N ASP A 122 10.60 -18.53 5.79
CA ASP A 122 11.99 -18.18 5.52
C ASP A 122 12.12 -17.29 4.29
N ALA A 123 11.39 -17.59 3.21
CA ALA A 123 11.36 -16.76 2.00
C ALA A 123 10.84 -15.34 2.28
N ILE A 124 9.82 -15.21 3.14
CA ILE A 124 9.28 -13.91 3.55
C ILE A 124 10.31 -13.15 4.40
N LEU A 125 10.95 -13.82 5.37
CA LEU A 125 11.96 -13.22 6.22
C LEU A 125 13.20 -12.78 5.44
N ASP A 126 13.63 -13.57 4.47
CA ASP A 126 14.79 -13.28 3.64
C ASP A 126 14.53 -12.07 2.74
N TYR A 127 13.35 -11.97 2.13
CA TYR A 127 12.94 -10.76 1.40
C TYR A 127 12.91 -9.53 2.31
N LEU A 128 12.26 -9.62 3.48
CA LEU A 128 12.11 -8.48 4.39
C LEU A 128 13.46 -8.02 4.95
N ALA A 129 14.34 -8.95 5.31
CA ALA A 129 15.68 -8.63 5.77
C ALA A 129 16.56 -8.06 4.65
N THR A 130 16.42 -8.54 3.42
CA THR A 130 17.24 -8.06 2.29
C THR A 130 16.84 -6.66 1.87
N HIS A 131 15.55 -6.38 1.75
CA HIS A 131 15.06 -5.11 1.19
C HIS A 131 14.66 -4.07 2.24
N TYR A 132 14.44 -4.49 3.49
CA TYR A 132 13.97 -3.64 4.59
C TYR A 132 14.78 -3.83 5.89
N ALA A 133 16.07 -4.15 5.78
CA ALA A 133 17.02 -4.14 6.89
C ALA A 133 17.26 -2.72 7.46
N PRO A 134 17.71 -2.59 8.72
CA PRO A 134 18.10 -1.30 9.29
C PRO A 134 19.15 -0.61 8.42
N GLN A 135 19.04 0.70 8.29
CA GLN A 135 20.02 1.53 7.59
C GLN A 135 20.84 2.28 8.63
N GLU A 136 22.09 2.60 8.29
CA GLU A 136 22.93 3.45 9.13
C GLU A 136 22.30 4.84 9.24
N GLY A 137 22.01 5.27 10.47
CA GLY A 137 21.29 6.51 10.76
C GLY A 137 19.83 6.29 11.15
N GLY A 138 19.38 7.00 12.19
CA GLY A 138 17.97 7.03 12.53
C GLY A 138 17.14 7.72 11.45
N ARG A 139 15.82 7.52 11.45
CA ARG A 139 14.90 8.23 10.54
C ARG A 139 15.07 9.75 10.56
N ARG A 140 15.55 10.31 11.68
CA ARG A 140 15.82 11.73 11.85
C ARG A 140 17.28 11.93 12.22
N ALA A 141 17.95 12.82 11.50
CA ALA A 141 19.23 13.34 11.93
C ALA A 141 19.08 14.07 13.28
N PRO A 142 20.16 14.14 14.09
CA PRO A 142 20.19 15.02 15.23
C PRO A 142 19.88 16.45 14.78
N LEU A 143 19.01 17.15 15.51
CA LEU A 143 18.78 18.57 15.27
C LEU A 143 20.06 19.33 15.63
N THR A 144 20.54 20.17 14.72
CA THR A 144 21.63 21.12 14.97
C THR A 144 21.04 22.53 15.08
N ASP A 145 21.72 23.42 15.81
CA ASP A 145 21.38 24.86 15.86
C ASP A 145 19.97 25.16 16.39
N ILE A 146 19.58 24.50 17.48
CA ILE A 146 18.26 24.70 18.10
C ILE A 146 18.27 25.95 18.99
N GLU A 147 17.52 26.99 18.60
CA GLU A 147 17.15 28.11 19.47
C GLU A 147 15.78 27.80 20.11
N TRP A 148 15.77 27.58 21.42
CA TRP A 148 14.54 27.32 22.18
C TRP A 148 13.87 28.63 22.57
N TYR A 149 12.55 28.75 22.38
CA TYR A 149 11.77 29.87 22.89
C TYR A 149 11.33 29.60 24.35
N GLU A 150 11.43 30.61 25.21
CA GLU A 150 10.93 30.55 26.58
C GLU A 150 9.39 30.64 26.60
N LEU A 151 8.74 29.58 27.08
CA LEU A 151 7.30 29.59 27.27
C LEU A 151 6.96 30.31 28.58
N ASN A 152 6.32 31.47 28.47
CA ASN A 152 5.77 32.18 29.63
C ASN A 152 4.56 31.43 30.19
N GLU A 153 4.48 31.36 31.52
CA GLU A 153 3.40 30.73 32.28
C GLU A 153 2.06 31.49 32.25
#